data_AF-A0A941TH21-F1
#
_entry.id   AF-A0A941TH21-F1
#
_cell.length_a   1.000
_cell.length_b   1.000
_cell.length_c   1.000
_cell.angle_alpha   90.00
_cell.angle_beta   90.00
_cell.angle_gamma   90.00
#
_symmetry.space_group_name_H-M   'P 1'
#
loop_
_entity.id
_entity.type
_entity.pdbx_description
1 polymer ?
#
loop_
_entity_poly.entity_id
_entity_poly.type
_entity_poly.pdbx_seq_one_letter_code
_entity_poly.pdbx_strand_id
1 'polypeptide(L)'
;MAEAKRTAFASVLSVGLAFVSLTASAQAPSGGPDLKSSDTSWSLWPKWGPFLDLGGQVGANRKLGQTDLFVPLRQDERSMLFGDFRFQFDDQNSWEGNFGAGFRKMLSDGWNAGIYGYYDHRRSPNANFFDQLTFGAELLGTNFDFRGNTYWPVGNTTQTVGGPSTAPATASIAGSSLMINMPATMQVYEYALRGFDAEAGVRIPITPAQSPYNLRFYAGGYRFDSWSGLAPVVAGPRLRLEFTDYEVRGLWNGTRVMLGGEWQTDQVRGSQFYGGFRIRIPLQAEARRSHFTLQERRMTDPIVRDVDIVAGTRSVAISPATTEAAVSADGKSITAISSATTAGSGLPTAVANAGANSLVVLQGTFNTTATTTLQTGQTVMGAGSLAVTTASGRSVTVSLPGATIASTGSIAVKMATNSTLSGMTITNTVTSNILSAGVQATGGVTGVTITSNTITAINNGGNTADGVTITGVGTNVRLTDNTITAVSKPGSSAIALQANQSTFLASGNTLSASGDTSYNANYTISALNNTITAGSTGNVAVQGSCRSLGGTTGKVYFTDGTSCP
;
A
#
# COMPACT_ATOMS: atom_id res chain seq x y z
N MET A 1 33.26 11.34 -14.07
CA MET A 1 32.46 10.08 -14.07
C MET A 1 32.28 9.45 -15.47
N ALA A 2 33.17 9.72 -16.45
CA ALA A 2 33.06 9.17 -17.81
C ALA A 2 34.05 8.03 -18.11
N GLU A 3 35.04 7.79 -17.25
CA GLU A 3 36.15 6.87 -17.52
C GLU A 3 35.96 5.48 -16.87
N ALA A 4 35.09 5.37 -15.86
CA ALA A 4 34.74 4.10 -15.20
C ALA A 4 33.74 3.23 -16.00
N LYS A 5 33.19 3.74 -17.11
CA LYS A 5 32.21 3.01 -17.94
C LYS A 5 32.85 2.17 -19.06
N ARG A 6 34.12 2.40 -19.41
CA ARG A 6 34.81 1.66 -20.49
C ARG A 6 35.53 0.39 -20.01
N THR A 7 35.91 0.32 -18.74
CA THR A 7 36.65 -0.82 -18.17
C THR A 7 35.78 -2.05 -17.88
N ALA A 8 34.47 -1.88 -17.66
CA ALA A 8 33.53 -3.00 -17.42
C ALA A 8 33.13 -3.75 -18.71
N PHE A 9 33.17 -3.09 -19.87
CA PHE A 9 32.82 -3.70 -21.17
C PHE A 9 33.91 -4.66 -21.67
N ALA A 10 35.17 -4.43 -21.28
CA ALA A 10 36.31 -5.26 -21.68
C ALA A 10 36.57 -6.47 -20.76
N SER A 11 36.07 -6.45 -19.53
CA SER A 11 36.34 -7.50 -18.52
C SER A 11 35.30 -8.64 -18.50
N VAL A 12 34.13 -8.45 -19.14
CA VAL A 12 33.10 -9.50 -19.28
C VAL A 12 33.32 -10.36 -20.54
N LEU A 13 33.96 -9.80 -21.58
CA LEU A 13 34.39 -10.56 -22.76
C LEU A 13 35.43 -11.65 -22.40
N SER A 14 36.21 -11.42 -21.34
CA SER A 14 37.25 -12.34 -20.85
C SER A 14 36.70 -13.54 -20.08
N VAL A 15 35.51 -13.44 -19.46
CA VAL A 15 34.87 -14.57 -18.77
C VAL A 15 34.14 -15.49 -19.76
N GLY A 16 33.59 -14.92 -20.85
CA GLY A 16 33.00 -15.68 -21.95
C GLY A 16 34.02 -16.43 -22.83
N LEU A 17 35.27 -15.95 -22.93
CA LEU A 17 36.34 -16.63 -23.67
C LEU A 17 37.07 -17.74 -22.87
N ALA A 18 36.97 -17.74 -21.54
CA ALA A 18 37.70 -18.70 -20.70
C ALA A 18 37.17 -20.15 -20.79
N PHE A 19 36.02 -20.38 -21.43
CA PHE A 19 35.47 -21.72 -21.66
C PHE A 19 35.88 -22.36 -23.00
N VAL A 20 36.72 -21.71 -23.82
CA VAL A 20 37.13 -22.23 -25.15
C VAL A 20 38.57 -22.74 -25.20
N SER A 21 39.34 -22.69 -24.11
CA SER A 21 40.69 -23.29 -24.05
C SER A 21 40.71 -24.61 -23.28
N LEU A 22 40.05 -25.65 -23.81
CA LEU A 22 40.49 -27.03 -23.57
C LEU A 22 41.22 -27.52 -24.82
N THR A 23 42.54 -27.47 -24.77
CA THR A 23 43.40 -28.19 -25.71
C THR A 23 43.23 -29.69 -25.46
N ALA A 24 42.42 -30.35 -26.29
CA ALA A 24 42.45 -31.80 -26.40
C ALA A 24 43.71 -32.21 -27.16
N SER A 25 44.78 -32.52 -26.42
CA SER A 25 45.90 -33.30 -26.92
C SER A 25 45.44 -34.75 -27.10
N ALA A 26 45.09 -35.14 -28.32
CA ALA A 26 44.86 -36.53 -28.68
C ALA A 26 45.90 -36.95 -29.73
N GLN A 27 46.75 -37.88 -29.33
CA GLN A 27 47.73 -38.57 -30.18
C GLN A 27 47.03 -39.24 -31.37
N ALA A 28 47.53 -38.96 -32.57
CA ALA A 28 47.10 -39.60 -33.80
C ALA A 28 47.61 -41.05 -33.89
N PRO A 29 46.78 -42.05 -34.23
CA PRO A 29 47.25 -43.27 -34.87
C PRO A 29 47.35 -43.04 -36.38
N SER A 30 48.51 -43.36 -36.92
CA SER A 30 48.82 -43.44 -38.35
C SER A 30 48.04 -44.57 -39.02
N GLY A 31 47.32 -44.25 -40.10
CA GLY A 31 46.72 -45.25 -40.99
C GLY A 31 45.58 -44.68 -41.84
N GLY A 32 45.91 -44.17 -43.04
CA GLY A 32 44.91 -43.93 -44.09
C GLY A 32 44.32 -45.25 -44.62
N PRO A 33 43.14 -45.21 -45.26
CA PRO A 33 43.13 -44.80 -46.65
C PRO A 33 41.99 -43.83 -47.06
N ASP A 34 42.39 -42.86 -47.89
CA ASP A 34 41.72 -42.36 -49.10
C ASP A 34 40.21 -42.05 -49.07
N LEU A 35 39.86 -40.82 -48.66
CA LEU A 35 38.53 -40.25 -48.90
C LEU A 35 38.51 -39.53 -50.25
N LYS A 36 37.85 -40.15 -51.24
CA LYS A 36 37.56 -39.56 -52.54
C LYS A 36 36.69 -38.30 -52.41
N SER A 37 37.13 -37.28 -53.14
CA SER A 37 36.48 -36.08 -53.67
C SER A 37 34.96 -35.93 -53.53
N SER A 38 34.58 -34.83 -52.87
CA SER A 38 33.51 -33.87 -53.21
C SER A 38 32.29 -34.35 -54.00
N ASP A 39 31.17 -34.49 -53.30
CA ASP A 39 29.83 -34.32 -53.86
C ASP A 39 29.20 -33.05 -53.25
N THR A 40 29.55 -31.89 -53.82
CA THR A 40 28.79 -30.65 -53.63
C THR A 40 27.59 -30.66 -54.57
N SER A 41 26.57 -31.45 -54.24
CA SER A 41 25.24 -31.28 -54.85
C SER A 41 24.43 -30.35 -53.96
N TRP A 42 24.07 -29.18 -54.50
CA TRP A 42 23.18 -28.23 -53.83
C TRP A 42 21.77 -28.84 -53.79
N SER A 43 21.33 -29.30 -52.63
CA SER A 43 19.93 -29.68 -52.38
C SER A 43 19.05 -28.44 -52.57
N LEU A 44 18.12 -28.49 -53.53
CA LEU A 44 17.10 -27.46 -53.78
C LEU A 44 16.07 -27.32 -52.63
N TRP A 45 16.15 -28.16 -51.60
CA TRP A 45 15.20 -28.19 -50.49
C TRP A 45 15.90 -27.88 -49.16
N PRO A 46 15.39 -26.92 -48.37
CA PRO A 46 15.95 -26.61 -47.06
C PRO A 46 15.83 -27.81 -46.11
N LYS A 47 16.89 -28.10 -45.35
CA LYS A 47 16.97 -29.22 -44.41
C LYS A 47 16.03 -29.01 -43.23
N TRP A 48 16.10 -27.86 -42.58
CA TRP A 48 15.17 -27.43 -41.53
C TRP A 48 14.15 -26.45 -42.09
N GLY A 49 12.87 -26.60 -41.72
CA GLY A 49 11.80 -25.71 -42.18
C GLY A 49 11.39 -24.64 -41.16
N PRO A 50 10.73 -23.55 -41.59
CA PRO A 50 10.01 -22.68 -40.68
C PRO A 50 8.83 -23.41 -40.06
N PHE A 51 8.55 -23.06 -38.81
CA PHE A 51 7.46 -23.65 -38.05
C PHE A 51 6.86 -22.63 -37.09
N LEU A 52 5.63 -22.92 -36.67
CA LEU A 52 4.91 -22.21 -35.63
C LEU A 52 4.80 -23.12 -34.41
N ASP A 53 5.36 -22.71 -33.29
CA ASP A 53 5.17 -23.34 -31.99
C ASP A 53 4.02 -22.63 -31.26
N LEU A 54 3.02 -23.39 -30.82
CA LEU A 54 1.92 -22.93 -29.98
C LEU A 54 2.04 -23.58 -28.61
N GLY A 55 2.03 -22.79 -27.55
CA GLY A 55 2.28 -23.27 -26.20
C GLY A 55 1.35 -22.64 -25.16
N GLY A 56 1.15 -23.39 -24.09
CA GLY A 56 0.46 -22.92 -22.89
C GLY A 56 1.16 -23.45 -21.65
N GLN A 57 1.23 -22.63 -20.61
CA GLN A 57 1.81 -22.99 -19.32
C GLN A 57 0.86 -22.59 -18.20
N VAL A 58 0.62 -23.51 -17.28
CA VAL A 58 -0.23 -23.32 -16.10
C VAL A 58 0.66 -23.44 -14.87
N GLY A 59 0.73 -22.38 -14.07
CA GLY A 59 1.40 -22.37 -12.79
C GLY A 59 0.44 -22.10 -11.64
N ALA A 60 0.96 -22.20 -10.41
CA ALA A 60 0.17 -21.96 -9.19
C ALA A 60 -0.46 -20.55 -9.15
N ASN A 61 0.22 -19.56 -9.71
CA ASN A 61 -0.17 -18.14 -9.59
C ASN A 61 -0.38 -17.43 -10.94
N ARG A 62 -0.21 -18.13 -12.07
CA ARG A 62 -0.21 -17.50 -13.40
C ARG A 62 -0.49 -18.51 -14.50
N LYS A 63 -1.21 -18.08 -15.54
CA LYS A 63 -1.43 -18.83 -16.78
C LYS A 63 -0.82 -18.06 -17.95
N LEU A 64 -0.13 -18.75 -18.83
CA LEU A 64 0.61 -18.18 -19.95
C LEU A 64 0.15 -18.80 -21.26
N GLY A 65 -0.10 -17.97 -22.26
CA GLY A 65 -0.19 -18.36 -23.66
C GLY A 65 1.04 -17.89 -24.42
N GLN A 66 1.56 -18.72 -25.32
CA GLN A 66 2.75 -18.42 -26.11
C GLN A 66 2.56 -18.83 -27.57
N THR A 67 3.07 -17.99 -28.47
CA THR A 67 3.19 -18.27 -29.91
C THR A 67 4.60 -17.91 -30.36
N ASP A 68 5.24 -18.78 -31.13
CA ASP A 68 6.64 -18.66 -31.52
C ASP A 68 6.81 -19.06 -32.99
N LEU A 69 7.31 -18.14 -33.82
CA LEU A 69 7.60 -18.32 -35.23
C LEU A 69 9.11 -18.43 -35.43
N PHE A 70 9.55 -19.62 -35.81
CA PHE A 70 10.95 -19.90 -36.13
C PHE A 70 11.15 -19.93 -37.64
N VAL A 71 12.18 -19.24 -38.13
CA VAL A 71 12.48 -19.16 -39.57
C VAL A 71 13.98 -19.40 -39.82
N PRO A 72 14.36 -20.51 -40.46
CA PRO A 72 15.69 -20.69 -41.01
C PRO A 72 15.95 -19.65 -42.11
N LEU A 73 16.89 -18.73 -41.88
CA LEU A 73 17.23 -17.66 -42.82
C LEU A 73 18.30 -18.11 -43.82
N ARG A 74 19.29 -18.87 -43.33
CA ARG A 74 20.36 -19.46 -44.15
C ARG A 74 20.86 -20.72 -43.47
N GLN A 75 21.02 -21.81 -44.23
CA GLN A 75 21.43 -23.09 -43.68
C GLN A 75 22.28 -23.90 -44.66
N ASP A 76 23.08 -24.80 -44.12
CA ASP A 76 23.78 -25.87 -44.83
C ASP A 76 23.58 -27.21 -44.09
N GLU A 77 24.31 -28.26 -44.45
CA GLU A 77 24.17 -29.58 -43.82
C GLU A 77 24.50 -29.61 -42.32
N ARG A 78 25.22 -28.60 -41.80
CA ARG A 78 25.72 -28.53 -40.42
C ARG A 78 25.42 -27.22 -39.70
N SER A 79 25.07 -26.15 -40.39
CA SER A 79 24.96 -24.80 -39.80
C SER A 79 23.63 -24.17 -40.16
N MET A 80 23.10 -23.33 -39.27
CA MET A 80 21.86 -22.61 -39.49
C MET A 80 21.89 -21.24 -38.81
N LEU A 81 21.68 -20.18 -39.60
CA LEU A 81 21.24 -18.87 -39.17
C LEU A 81 19.71 -18.83 -39.18
N PHE A 82 19.09 -18.40 -38.10
CA PHE A 82 17.63 -18.35 -37.95
C PHE A 82 17.16 -17.05 -37.32
N GLY A 83 15.91 -16.68 -37.62
CA GLY A 83 15.13 -15.66 -36.93
C GLY A 83 14.04 -16.31 -36.08
N ASP A 84 13.69 -15.65 -35.00
CA ASP A 84 12.75 -16.14 -33.99
C ASP A 84 11.86 -14.98 -33.52
N PHE A 85 10.55 -15.10 -33.71
CA PHE A 85 9.58 -14.09 -33.26
C PHE A 85 8.58 -14.72 -32.31
N ARG A 86 8.49 -14.17 -31.10
CA ARG A 86 7.71 -14.75 -30.01
C ARG A 86 6.76 -13.72 -29.43
N PHE A 87 5.55 -14.17 -29.13
CA PHE A 87 4.55 -13.38 -28.43
C PHE A 87 4.03 -14.18 -27.24
N GLN A 88 3.96 -13.52 -26.08
CA GLN A 88 3.47 -14.08 -24.84
C GLN A 88 2.43 -13.15 -24.20
N PHE A 89 1.42 -13.74 -23.59
CA PHE A 89 0.41 -13.03 -22.82
C PHE A 89 0.01 -13.86 -21.60
N ASP A 90 -0.47 -13.18 -20.56
CA ASP A 90 -0.89 -13.81 -19.32
C ASP A 90 -2.26 -13.34 -18.81
N ASP A 91 -2.72 -13.96 -17.73
CA ASP A 91 -3.96 -13.63 -17.04
C ASP A 91 -3.86 -12.43 -16.08
N GLN A 92 -2.73 -11.70 -16.09
CA GLN A 92 -2.43 -10.55 -15.23
C GLN A 92 -2.28 -9.24 -16.03
N ASN A 93 -2.86 -9.17 -17.23
CA ASN A 93 -2.75 -8.04 -18.16
C ASN A 93 -1.30 -7.71 -18.57
N SER A 94 -0.38 -8.67 -18.47
CA SER A 94 0.97 -8.57 -19.04
C SER A 94 0.96 -9.14 -20.45
N TRP A 95 1.74 -8.52 -21.33
CA TRP A 95 2.12 -9.12 -22.60
C TRP A 95 3.55 -8.77 -22.94
N GLU A 96 4.19 -9.63 -23.72
CA GLU A 96 5.56 -9.46 -24.17
C GLU A 96 5.71 -9.89 -25.63
N GLY A 97 6.39 -9.05 -26.40
CA GLY A 97 6.84 -9.36 -27.74
C GLY A 97 8.35 -9.48 -27.77
N ASN A 98 8.87 -10.55 -28.37
CA ASN A 98 10.29 -10.79 -28.49
C ASN A 98 10.68 -11.01 -29.95
N PHE A 99 11.74 -10.33 -30.38
CA PHE A 99 12.34 -10.52 -31.69
C PHE A 99 13.80 -10.91 -31.54
N GLY A 100 14.19 -12.05 -32.10
CA GLY A 100 15.53 -12.57 -31.97
C GLY A 100 16.10 -13.17 -33.24
N ALA A 101 17.41 -13.38 -33.20
CA ALA A 101 18.15 -14.09 -34.23
C ALA A 101 19.24 -14.93 -33.57
N GLY A 102 19.59 -16.04 -34.20
CA GLY A 102 20.61 -16.93 -33.68
C GLY A 102 21.31 -17.75 -34.76
N PHE A 103 22.42 -18.35 -34.36
CA PHE A 103 23.23 -19.22 -35.20
C PHE A 103 23.51 -20.52 -34.44
N ARG A 104 23.32 -21.66 -35.11
CA ARG A 104 23.65 -22.99 -34.61
C ARG A 104 24.58 -23.73 -35.56
N LYS A 105 25.48 -24.54 -35.01
CA LYS A 105 26.41 -25.40 -35.75
C LYS A 105 26.54 -26.77 -35.12
N MET A 106 26.37 -27.81 -35.94
CA MET A 106 26.66 -29.20 -35.61
C MET A 106 28.17 -29.46 -35.67
N LEU A 107 28.71 -29.93 -34.56
CA LEU A 107 30.09 -30.34 -34.38
C LEU A 107 30.25 -31.84 -34.67
N SER A 108 31.45 -32.27 -35.06
CA SER A 108 31.73 -33.65 -35.47
C SER A 108 31.68 -34.67 -34.34
N ASP A 109 31.75 -34.21 -33.09
CA ASP A 109 31.70 -34.98 -31.85
C ASP A 109 30.26 -35.17 -31.32
N GLY A 110 29.25 -34.73 -32.07
CA GLY A 110 27.84 -34.94 -31.75
C GLY A 110 27.19 -33.80 -30.94
N TRP A 111 27.89 -32.68 -30.75
CA TRP A 111 27.35 -31.47 -30.11
C TRP A 111 26.77 -30.48 -31.11
N ASN A 112 25.76 -29.71 -30.71
CA ASN A 112 25.35 -28.49 -31.39
C ASN A 112 25.75 -27.29 -30.55
N ALA A 113 26.53 -26.38 -31.11
CA ALA A 113 26.86 -25.11 -30.49
C ALA A 113 25.96 -24.01 -31.05
N GLY A 114 25.42 -23.15 -30.19
CA GLY A 114 24.56 -22.06 -30.59
C GLY A 114 24.83 -20.77 -29.83
N ILE A 115 24.59 -19.65 -30.52
CA ILE A 115 24.55 -18.30 -29.94
C ILE A 115 23.33 -17.55 -30.46
N TYR A 116 22.74 -16.68 -29.65
CA TYR A 116 21.54 -15.92 -30.03
C TYR A 116 21.42 -14.61 -29.25
N GLY A 117 20.62 -13.70 -29.79
CA GLY A 117 20.23 -12.46 -29.13
C GLY A 117 18.78 -12.09 -29.41
N TYR A 118 18.17 -11.39 -28.45
CA TYR A 118 16.79 -10.93 -28.53
C TYR A 118 16.65 -9.46 -28.11
N TYR A 119 15.67 -8.80 -28.71
CA TYR A 119 15.04 -7.60 -28.20
C TYR A 119 13.66 -7.96 -27.66
N ASP A 120 13.42 -7.60 -26.41
CA ASP A 120 12.23 -7.94 -25.65
C ASP A 120 11.49 -6.64 -25.29
N HIS A 121 10.19 -6.58 -25.57
CA HIS A 121 9.33 -5.44 -25.24
C HIS A 121 8.13 -5.93 -24.43
N ARG A 122 8.07 -5.52 -23.16
CA ARG A 122 7.08 -5.99 -22.20
C ARG A 122 6.19 -4.85 -21.71
N ARG A 123 4.88 -5.10 -21.66
CA ARG A 123 3.97 -4.39 -20.78
C ARG A 123 3.78 -5.15 -19.47
N SER A 124 4.10 -4.54 -18.34
CA SER A 124 3.92 -5.12 -17.00
C SER A 124 2.44 -5.13 -16.57
N PRO A 125 2.08 -5.91 -15.52
CA PRO A 125 0.76 -5.83 -14.89
C PRO A 125 0.38 -4.41 -14.42
N ASN A 126 1.37 -3.57 -14.12
CA ASN A 126 1.19 -2.18 -13.69
C ASN A 126 1.03 -1.19 -14.86
N ALA A 127 0.82 -1.69 -16.09
CA ALA A 127 0.70 -0.91 -17.32
C ALA A 127 1.97 -0.15 -17.75
N ASN A 128 3.12 -0.46 -17.15
CA ASN A 128 4.40 0.12 -17.54
C ASN A 128 5.05 -0.67 -18.67
N PHE A 129 5.82 0.02 -19.50
CA PHE A 129 6.58 -0.60 -20.58
C PHE A 129 8.07 -0.66 -20.23
N PHE A 130 8.67 -1.81 -20.51
CA PHE A 130 10.10 -2.06 -20.35
C PHE A 130 10.66 -2.74 -21.58
N ASP A 131 11.90 -2.39 -21.91
CA ASP A 131 12.66 -2.96 -23.01
C ASP A 131 13.91 -3.67 -22.47
N GLN A 132 14.28 -4.79 -23.09
CA GLN A 132 15.43 -5.58 -22.67
C GLN A 132 16.15 -6.18 -23.87
N LEU A 133 17.48 -6.29 -23.74
CA LEU A 133 18.33 -7.06 -24.64
C LEU A 133 18.77 -8.35 -23.93
N THR A 134 18.61 -9.47 -24.63
CA THR A 134 19.03 -10.78 -24.13
C THR A 134 20.13 -11.34 -25.02
N PHE A 135 21.15 -11.94 -24.42
CA PHE A 135 22.21 -12.67 -25.13
C PHE A 135 22.41 -14.03 -24.48
N GLY A 136 22.49 -15.09 -25.29
CA GLY A 136 22.66 -16.44 -24.77
C GLY A 136 23.51 -17.33 -25.66
N ALA A 137 23.94 -18.43 -25.07
CA ALA A 137 24.72 -19.48 -25.72
C ALA A 137 24.27 -20.86 -25.24
N GLU A 138 24.40 -21.85 -26.11
CA GLU A 138 24.03 -23.23 -25.83
C GLU A 138 25.02 -24.25 -26.41
N LEU A 139 25.17 -25.36 -25.70
CA LEU A 139 25.84 -26.57 -26.13
C LEU A 139 24.90 -27.75 -25.91
N LEU A 140 24.40 -28.33 -26.99
CA LEU A 140 23.36 -29.36 -26.97
C LEU A 140 23.91 -30.69 -27.46
N GLY A 141 24.00 -31.69 -26.59
CA GLY A 141 24.58 -33.00 -26.89
C GLY A 141 23.58 -34.15 -26.84
N THR A 142 24.05 -35.36 -27.12
CA THR A 142 23.18 -36.55 -27.03
C THR A 142 22.67 -36.78 -25.61
N ASN A 143 23.54 -36.64 -24.61
CA ASN A 143 23.23 -36.93 -23.21
C ASN A 143 23.24 -35.71 -22.30
N PHE A 144 23.96 -34.64 -22.66
CA PHE A 144 24.14 -33.47 -21.81
C PHE A 144 23.81 -32.20 -22.58
N ASP A 145 23.33 -31.19 -21.86
CA ASP A 145 23.10 -29.84 -22.36
C ASP A 145 23.71 -28.81 -21.41
N PHE A 146 24.15 -27.69 -21.97
CA PHE A 146 24.51 -26.51 -21.21
C PHE A 146 23.91 -25.28 -21.89
N ARG A 147 23.32 -24.39 -21.10
CA ARG A 147 22.77 -23.12 -21.57
C ARG A 147 23.09 -22.02 -20.58
N GLY A 148 23.27 -20.81 -21.09
CA GLY A 148 23.40 -19.62 -20.27
C GLY A 148 22.88 -18.38 -21.00
N ASN A 149 22.26 -17.49 -20.23
CA ASN A 149 21.63 -16.27 -20.73
C ASN A 149 22.01 -15.06 -19.87
N THR A 150 22.08 -13.89 -20.48
CA THR A 150 22.21 -12.60 -19.80
C THR A 150 21.16 -11.62 -20.28
N TYR A 151 20.65 -10.79 -19.38
CA TYR A 151 19.47 -9.96 -19.57
C TYR A 151 19.77 -8.51 -19.19
N TRP A 152 19.56 -7.58 -20.11
CA TRP A 152 19.99 -6.19 -20.01
C TRP A 152 18.84 -5.24 -20.33
N PRO A 153 18.12 -4.73 -19.31
CA PRO A 153 17.15 -3.66 -19.50
C PRO A 153 17.77 -2.43 -20.14
N VAL A 154 17.07 -1.85 -21.11
CA VAL A 154 17.48 -0.66 -21.85
C VAL A 154 16.36 0.38 -21.84
N GLY A 155 16.69 1.62 -22.20
CA GLY A 155 15.70 2.71 -22.18
C GLY A 155 15.27 3.08 -20.77
N ASN A 156 13.96 3.19 -20.53
CA ASN A 156 13.44 3.54 -19.21
C ASN A 156 13.34 2.31 -18.31
N THR A 157 14.25 2.19 -17.35
CA THR A 157 14.35 1.03 -16.44
C THR A 157 13.66 1.25 -15.10
N THR A 158 13.04 2.42 -14.89
CA THR A 158 12.30 2.76 -13.67
C THR A 158 11.05 3.55 -14.00
N GLN A 159 9.89 3.07 -13.56
CA GLN A 159 8.58 3.67 -13.84
C GLN A 159 7.79 3.80 -12.54
N THR A 160 6.85 4.73 -12.47
CA THR A 160 5.99 4.90 -11.29
C THR A 160 4.81 3.93 -11.31
N VAL A 161 4.36 3.49 -10.14
CA VAL A 161 3.12 2.73 -9.98
C VAL A 161 2.15 3.58 -9.17
N GLY A 162 1.08 4.04 -9.81
CA GLY A 162 0.11 4.94 -9.19
C GLY A 162 0.65 6.33 -8.86
N GLY A 163 -0.13 7.09 -8.09
CA GLY A 163 0.23 8.43 -7.62
C GLY A 163 0.84 8.41 -6.22
N PRO A 164 1.48 9.52 -5.79
CA PRO A 164 2.01 9.65 -4.45
C PRO A 164 0.93 9.52 -3.37
N SER A 165 1.29 8.90 -2.24
CA SER A 165 0.41 8.76 -1.09
C SER A 165 1.02 9.38 0.15
N THR A 166 0.23 10.15 0.90
CA THR A 166 0.62 10.77 2.17
C THR A 166 -0.42 10.43 3.22
N ALA A 167 0.01 9.93 4.38
CA ALA A 167 -0.91 9.71 5.50
C ALA A 167 -1.42 11.07 6.08
N PRO A 168 -2.57 11.10 6.78
CA PRO A 168 -3.03 12.32 7.43
C PRO A 168 -2.04 12.83 8.49
N ALA A 169 -1.94 14.15 8.63
CA ALA A 169 -1.15 14.76 9.70
C ALA A 169 -1.80 14.50 11.08
N THR A 170 -0.98 14.31 12.10
CA THR A 170 -1.43 14.14 13.49
C THR A 170 -0.86 15.22 14.38
N ALA A 171 -1.49 15.45 15.54
CA ALA A 171 -1.01 16.41 16.52
C ALA A 171 -0.62 15.74 17.84
N SER A 172 0.41 16.26 18.49
CA SER A 172 0.82 15.91 19.86
C SER A 172 1.21 17.17 20.63
N ILE A 173 1.21 17.13 21.97
CA ILE A 173 1.64 18.27 22.79
C ILE A 173 3.07 18.02 23.28
N ALA A 174 3.94 19.02 23.11
CA ALA A 174 5.29 19.06 23.69
C ALA A 174 5.50 20.40 24.40
N GLY A 175 5.65 20.36 25.73
CA GLY A 175 5.65 21.57 26.55
C GLY A 175 4.31 22.30 26.44
N SER A 176 4.36 23.60 26.13
CA SER A 176 3.17 24.45 25.89
C SER A 176 2.77 24.56 24.41
N SER A 177 3.42 23.80 23.53
CA SER A 177 3.24 23.91 22.09
C SER A 177 2.54 22.68 21.50
N LEU A 178 1.66 22.91 20.53
CA LEU A 178 1.03 21.86 19.74
C LEU A 178 1.96 21.50 18.58
N MET A 179 2.52 20.29 18.59
CA MET A 179 3.39 19.75 17.54
C MET A 179 2.55 19.05 16.47
N ILE A 180 2.83 19.34 15.22
CA ILE A 180 2.19 18.76 14.04
C ILE A 180 3.15 17.79 13.38
N ASN A 181 2.80 16.52 13.34
CA ASN A 181 3.56 15.47 12.69
C ASN A 181 3.03 15.30 11.26
N MET A 182 3.83 15.71 10.29
CA MET A 182 3.57 15.52 8.87
C MET A 182 4.31 14.25 8.42
N PRO A 183 3.60 13.20 7.99
CA PRO A 183 4.23 11.97 7.54
C PRO A 183 4.92 12.17 6.19
N ALA A 184 5.83 11.24 5.86
CA ALA A 184 6.49 11.20 4.57
C ALA A 184 5.47 10.99 3.44
N THR A 185 5.73 11.61 2.29
CA THR A 185 5.02 11.28 1.06
C THR A 185 5.75 10.14 0.36
N MET A 186 5.04 9.07 0.06
CA MET A 186 5.59 7.85 -0.51
C MET A 186 5.20 7.73 -1.99
N GLN A 187 6.12 7.25 -2.81
CA GLN A 187 5.89 6.89 -4.22
C GLN A 187 6.34 5.45 -4.45
N VAL A 188 5.53 4.69 -5.18
CA VAL A 188 5.88 3.33 -5.59
C VAL A 188 6.53 3.39 -6.97
N TYR A 189 7.67 2.70 -7.12
CA TYR A 189 8.37 2.53 -8.39
C TYR A 189 8.44 1.05 -8.76
N GLU A 190 8.36 0.77 -10.05
CA GLU A 190 8.64 -0.51 -10.69
C GLU A 190 9.95 -0.42 -11.46
N TYR A 191 10.79 -1.44 -11.32
CA TYR A 191 12.12 -1.50 -11.91
C TYR A 191 12.25 -2.71 -12.82
N ALA A 192 12.77 -2.52 -14.03
CA ALA A 192 13.25 -3.63 -14.85
C ALA A 192 14.58 -4.14 -14.29
N LEU A 193 14.69 -5.45 -14.09
CA LEU A 193 15.86 -6.08 -13.50
C LEU A 193 16.79 -6.62 -14.60
N ARG A 194 18.10 -6.42 -14.41
CA ARG A 194 19.13 -7.10 -15.21
C ARG A 194 19.48 -8.40 -14.53
N GLY A 195 20.06 -9.35 -15.26
CA GLY A 195 20.47 -10.59 -14.63
C GLY A 195 21.08 -11.60 -15.58
N PHE A 196 21.18 -12.82 -15.07
CA PHE A 196 21.62 -13.98 -15.83
C PHE A 196 20.98 -15.25 -15.30
N ASP A 197 20.96 -16.28 -16.13
CA ASP A 197 20.69 -17.65 -15.74
C ASP A 197 21.66 -18.62 -16.41
N ALA A 198 21.75 -19.81 -15.84
CA ALA A 198 22.43 -20.94 -16.46
C ALA A 198 21.75 -22.25 -16.05
N GLU A 199 21.67 -23.20 -16.98
CA GLU A 199 21.17 -24.55 -16.72
C GLU A 199 22.06 -25.62 -17.36
N ALA A 200 22.17 -26.76 -16.68
CA ALA A 200 22.75 -27.98 -17.20
C ALA A 200 21.67 -29.06 -17.28
N GLY A 201 21.64 -29.78 -18.40
CA GLY A 201 20.66 -30.82 -18.68
C GLY A 201 21.30 -32.20 -18.79
N VAL A 202 20.56 -33.22 -18.38
CA VAL A 202 20.89 -34.63 -18.61
C VAL A 202 19.70 -35.35 -19.25
N ARG A 203 19.99 -36.17 -20.25
CA ARG A 203 19.03 -37.10 -20.83
C ARG A 203 18.80 -38.26 -19.88
N ILE A 204 17.54 -38.58 -19.64
CA ILE A 204 17.13 -39.77 -18.91
C ILE A 204 17.03 -40.91 -19.93
N PRO A 205 17.87 -41.96 -19.84
CA PRO A 205 17.98 -42.99 -20.88
C PRO A 205 16.87 -44.07 -20.78
N ILE A 206 15.61 -43.64 -20.73
CA ILE A 206 14.45 -44.55 -20.79
C ILE A 206 14.18 -45.09 -22.20
N THR A 207 14.72 -44.43 -23.23
CA THR A 207 14.60 -44.81 -24.63
C THR A 207 15.98 -44.70 -25.33
N PRO A 208 16.23 -45.47 -26.40
CA PRO A 208 17.45 -45.36 -27.20
C PRO A 208 17.69 -43.94 -27.70
N ALA A 209 18.97 -43.55 -27.84
CA ALA A 209 19.38 -42.19 -28.20
C ALA A 209 18.59 -41.60 -29.39
N GLN A 210 18.40 -42.41 -30.42
CA GLN A 210 17.81 -42.04 -31.69
C GLN A 210 16.27 -42.17 -31.74
N SER A 211 15.65 -42.65 -30.66
CA SER A 211 14.19 -42.72 -30.51
C SER A 211 13.51 -41.36 -30.75
N PRO A 212 12.28 -41.32 -31.28
CA PRO A 212 11.50 -40.07 -31.34
C PRO A 212 11.14 -39.51 -29.96
N TYR A 213 11.23 -40.31 -28.90
CA TYR A 213 10.96 -39.87 -27.54
C TYR A 213 12.24 -39.51 -26.79
N ASN A 214 12.25 -38.33 -26.17
CA ASN A 214 13.38 -37.82 -25.40
C ASN A 214 12.87 -37.24 -24.08
N LEU A 215 13.42 -37.72 -22.96
CA LEU A 215 13.13 -37.20 -21.63
C LEU A 215 14.41 -36.60 -21.05
N ARG A 216 14.33 -35.37 -20.57
CA ARG A 216 15.47 -34.63 -20.04
C ARG A 216 15.14 -33.96 -18.72
N PHE A 217 16.10 -33.99 -17.81
CA PHE A 217 16.08 -33.26 -16.56
C PHE A 217 17.14 -32.17 -16.59
N TYR A 218 16.79 -30.99 -16.09
CA TYR A 218 17.64 -29.81 -16.04
C TYR A 218 17.72 -29.29 -14.61
N ALA A 219 18.90 -28.84 -14.22
CA ALA A 219 19.16 -28.12 -12.99
C ALA A 219 19.96 -26.86 -13.30
N GLY A 220 19.57 -25.75 -12.69
CA GLY A 220 20.17 -24.46 -12.94
C GLY A 220 19.84 -23.44 -11.85
N GLY A 221 20.17 -22.19 -12.14
CA GLY A 221 19.86 -21.07 -11.26
C GLY A 221 19.88 -19.75 -11.99
N TYR A 222 19.34 -18.73 -11.33
CA TYR A 222 19.23 -17.39 -11.88
C TYR A 222 19.53 -16.33 -10.81
N ARG A 223 19.88 -15.13 -11.27
CA ARG A 223 20.06 -13.95 -10.42
C ARG A 223 19.71 -12.68 -11.19
N PHE A 224 18.81 -11.87 -10.62
CA PHE A 224 18.38 -10.59 -11.16
C PHE A 224 18.42 -9.47 -10.11
N ASP A 225 18.85 -8.28 -10.51
CA ASP A 225 18.95 -7.08 -9.68
C ASP A 225 18.61 -5.79 -10.42
N SER A 226 18.32 -4.71 -9.69
CA SER A 226 18.03 -3.39 -10.27
C SER A 226 19.30 -2.55 -10.46
N TRP A 227 19.29 -1.60 -11.40
CA TRP A 227 20.41 -0.66 -11.57
C TRP A 227 20.61 0.25 -10.34
N SER A 228 19.51 0.64 -9.71
CA SER A 228 19.50 1.49 -8.52
C SER A 228 19.88 0.75 -7.24
N GLY A 229 19.85 -0.59 -7.23
CA GLY A 229 19.98 -1.40 -6.01
C GLY A 229 18.79 -1.27 -5.05
N LEU A 230 17.69 -0.61 -5.45
CA LEU A 230 16.53 -0.35 -4.60
C LEU A 230 15.50 -1.47 -4.63
N ALA A 231 15.38 -2.18 -5.76
CA ALA A 231 14.50 -3.34 -5.85
C ALA A 231 15.18 -4.58 -5.23
N PRO A 232 14.41 -5.46 -4.55
CA PRO A 232 14.94 -6.72 -4.03
C PRO A 232 15.60 -7.58 -5.11
N VAL A 233 16.67 -8.28 -4.74
CA VAL A 233 17.35 -9.25 -5.62
C VAL A 233 16.46 -10.49 -5.77
N VAL A 234 16.26 -10.93 -7.00
CA VAL A 234 15.51 -12.14 -7.33
C VAL A 234 16.51 -13.21 -7.77
N ALA A 235 16.78 -14.20 -6.92
CA ALA A 235 17.78 -15.23 -7.20
C ALA A 235 17.39 -16.55 -6.56
N GLY A 236 17.69 -17.65 -7.26
CA GLY A 236 17.35 -18.97 -6.76
C GLY A 236 17.63 -20.11 -7.73
N PRO A 237 17.45 -21.36 -7.27
CA PRO A 237 17.57 -22.54 -8.11
C PRO A 237 16.34 -22.73 -9.01
N ARG A 238 16.53 -23.44 -10.12
CA ARG A 238 15.49 -23.87 -11.05
C ARG A 238 15.73 -25.34 -11.43
N LEU A 239 14.67 -26.14 -11.41
CA LEU A 239 14.65 -27.52 -11.89
C LEU A 239 13.60 -27.64 -12.99
N ARG A 240 13.91 -28.37 -14.05
CA ARG A 240 12.98 -28.56 -15.18
C ARG A 240 13.03 -30.00 -15.69
N LEU A 241 11.87 -30.56 -15.98
CA LEU A 241 11.70 -31.85 -16.62
C LEU A 241 10.99 -31.62 -17.95
N GLU A 242 11.54 -32.16 -19.04
CA GLU A 242 11.00 -31.99 -20.38
C GLU A 242 10.92 -33.34 -21.09
N PHE A 243 9.71 -33.68 -21.54
CA PHE A 243 9.47 -34.77 -22.47
C PHE A 243 9.20 -34.19 -23.85
N THR A 244 9.89 -34.72 -24.86
CA THR A 244 9.68 -34.35 -26.27
C THR A 244 9.40 -35.59 -27.10
N ASP A 245 8.32 -35.52 -27.89
CA ASP A 245 8.07 -36.42 -29.01
C ASP A 245 8.38 -35.69 -30.32
N TYR A 246 9.45 -36.11 -30.99
CA TYR A 246 9.94 -35.54 -32.24
C TYR A 246 9.18 -36.04 -33.48
N GLU A 247 8.40 -37.12 -33.38
CA GLU A 247 7.70 -37.74 -34.52
C GLU A 247 6.28 -38.17 -34.12
N VAL A 248 5.38 -37.19 -34.05
CA VAL A 248 3.99 -37.44 -33.65
C VAL A 248 3.23 -38.19 -34.74
N ARG A 249 2.90 -39.45 -34.47
CA ARG A 249 2.18 -40.32 -35.43
C ARG A 249 0.79 -39.76 -35.73
N GLY A 250 0.41 -39.75 -37.01
CA GLY A 250 -0.91 -39.30 -37.47
C GLY A 250 -1.01 -37.79 -37.76
N LEU A 251 0.08 -37.03 -37.58
CA LEU A 251 0.18 -35.62 -37.93
C LEU A 251 1.23 -35.40 -39.04
N TRP A 252 1.38 -34.16 -39.51
CA TRP A 252 2.33 -33.80 -40.57
C TRP A 252 3.79 -34.04 -40.15
N ASN A 253 4.65 -34.42 -41.10
CA ASN A 253 6.10 -34.53 -40.85
C ASN A 253 6.68 -33.20 -40.37
N GLY A 254 7.46 -33.23 -39.30
CA GLY A 254 7.97 -32.03 -38.61
C GLY A 254 7.13 -31.59 -37.42
N THR A 255 5.98 -32.21 -37.19
CA THR A 255 5.19 -32.01 -35.96
C THR A 255 5.93 -32.56 -34.75
N ARG A 256 5.96 -31.76 -33.68
CA ARG A 256 6.61 -32.09 -32.41
C ARG A 256 5.68 -31.72 -31.26
N VAL A 257 5.65 -32.55 -30.23
CA VAL A 257 4.98 -32.23 -28.96
C VAL A 257 6.00 -32.20 -27.85
N MET A 258 5.91 -31.19 -26.98
CA MET A 258 6.71 -31.08 -25.77
C MET A 258 5.79 -30.93 -24.56
N LEU A 259 6.15 -31.63 -23.48
CA LEU A 259 5.53 -31.53 -22.17
C LEU A 259 6.60 -31.15 -21.16
N GLY A 260 6.35 -30.11 -20.38
CA GLY A 260 7.31 -29.56 -19.44
C GLY A 260 6.75 -29.47 -18.02
N GLY A 261 7.59 -29.74 -17.03
CA GLY A 261 7.37 -29.39 -15.64
C GLY A 261 8.54 -28.54 -15.15
N GLU A 262 8.28 -27.43 -14.46
CA GLU A 262 9.31 -26.55 -13.92
C GLU A 262 9.02 -26.22 -12.47
N TRP A 263 10.06 -26.23 -11.64
CA TRP A 263 10.04 -25.75 -10.28
C TRP A 263 11.15 -24.72 -10.07
N GLN A 264 10.83 -23.62 -9.40
CA GLN A 264 11.81 -22.62 -8.98
C GLN A 264 11.43 -22.02 -7.63
N THR A 265 12.40 -21.49 -6.91
CA THR A 265 12.15 -20.82 -5.63
C THR A 265 13.09 -19.64 -5.42
N ASP A 266 12.58 -18.52 -4.94
CA ASP A 266 13.37 -17.36 -4.54
C ASP A 266 12.70 -16.61 -3.38
N GLN A 267 13.43 -15.69 -2.76
CA GLN A 267 12.96 -14.96 -1.58
C GLN A 267 11.84 -13.94 -1.86
N VAL A 268 11.67 -13.51 -3.13
CA VAL A 268 10.72 -12.46 -3.51
C VAL A 268 9.38 -13.06 -3.93
N ARG A 269 9.41 -14.15 -4.71
CA ARG A 269 8.24 -14.81 -5.31
C ARG A 269 7.84 -16.11 -4.59
N GLY A 270 8.69 -16.63 -3.71
CA GLY A 270 8.50 -17.92 -3.05
C GLY A 270 8.68 -19.09 -4.01
N SER A 271 8.16 -20.26 -3.63
CA SER A 271 8.20 -21.47 -4.47
C SER A 271 7.12 -21.45 -5.54
N GLN A 272 7.50 -21.72 -6.77
CA GLN A 272 6.63 -21.73 -7.93
C GLN A 272 6.76 -23.06 -8.68
N PHE A 273 5.63 -23.56 -9.17
CA PHE A 273 5.57 -24.74 -10.02
C PHE A 273 4.77 -24.41 -11.27
N TYR A 274 5.23 -24.93 -12.40
CA TYR A 274 4.60 -24.76 -13.70
C TYR A 274 4.53 -26.08 -14.46
N GLY A 275 3.39 -26.35 -15.09
CA GLY A 275 3.22 -27.39 -16.09
C GLY A 275 2.96 -26.76 -17.45
N GLY A 276 3.62 -27.24 -18.50
CA GLY A 276 3.53 -26.67 -19.84
C GLY A 276 3.33 -27.73 -20.93
N PHE A 277 2.69 -27.30 -22.01
CA PHE A 277 2.58 -28.05 -23.25
C PHE A 277 2.91 -27.14 -24.43
N ARG A 278 3.58 -27.70 -25.43
CA ARG A 278 3.88 -27.03 -26.69
C ARG A 278 3.68 -27.98 -27.85
N ILE A 279 3.05 -27.49 -28.92
CA ILE A 279 2.93 -28.19 -30.20
C ILE A 279 3.59 -27.37 -31.31
N ARG A 280 4.39 -28.04 -32.12
CA ARG A 280 4.98 -27.49 -33.33
C ARG A 280 4.12 -27.81 -34.54
N ILE A 281 3.86 -26.79 -35.34
CA ILE A 281 3.18 -26.90 -36.63
C ILE A 281 4.17 -26.49 -37.74
N PRO A 282 4.64 -27.43 -38.58
CA PRO A 282 5.53 -27.11 -39.69
C PRO A 282 4.79 -26.26 -40.74
N LEU A 283 5.38 -25.13 -41.17
CA LEU A 283 4.79 -24.25 -42.18
C LEU A 283 5.15 -24.65 -43.61
N GLN A 284 6.13 -25.54 -43.76
CA GLN A 284 6.44 -26.23 -45.00
C GLN A 284 6.79 -27.69 -44.68
N ALA A 285 6.53 -28.60 -45.62
CA ALA A 285 6.99 -29.97 -45.50
C ALA A 285 8.52 -29.98 -45.53
N GLU A 286 9.16 -30.43 -44.44
CA GLU A 286 10.61 -30.62 -44.38
C GLU A 286 11.05 -31.64 -45.45
N ALA A 287 12.25 -31.46 -46.01
CA ALA A 287 12.76 -32.32 -47.07
C ALA A 287 12.64 -33.80 -46.65
N ARG A 288 12.16 -34.66 -47.57
CA ARG A 288 11.93 -36.11 -47.40
C ARG A 288 13.21 -36.93 -47.14
N ARG A 289 14.16 -36.48 -46.30
CA ARG A 289 15.14 -37.39 -45.70
C ARG A 289 14.44 -38.09 -44.56
N SER A 290 14.19 -39.39 -44.73
CA SER A 290 13.61 -40.24 -43.70
C SER A 290 14.54 -40.26 -42.48
N HIS A 291 14.09 -39.63 -41.39
CA HIS A 291 14.68 -39.60 -40.05
C HIS A 291 15.97 -38.77 -39.90
N PHE A 292 15.83 -37.55 -39.40
CA PHE A 292 16.94 -36.79 -38.83
C PHE A 292 17.57 -37.53 -37.64
N THR A 293 18.90 -37.51 -37.57
CA THR A 293 19.65 -37.87 -36.35
C THR A 293 19.18 -37.02 -35.17
N LEU A 294 19.41 -37.49 -33.94
CA LEU A 294 19.09 -36.70 -32.75
C LEU A 294 19.76 -35.32 -32.83
N GLN A 295 21.03 -35.26 -33.21
CA GLN A 295 21.76 -34.01 -33.36
C GLN A 295 21.07 -33.05 -34.36
N GLU A 296 20.64 -33.55 -35.51
CA GLU A 296 19.92 -32.75 -36.52
C GLU A 296 18.54 -32.27 -36.04
N ARG A 297 17.79 -33.11 -35.33
CA ARG A 297 16.48 -32.73 -34.76
C ARG A 297 16.63 -31.58 -33.78
N ARG A 298 17.75 -31.55 -33.05
CA ARG A 298 18.03 -30.55 -32.02
C ARG A 298 18.53 -29.21 -32.55
N MET A 299 18.85 -29.13 -33.84
CA MET A 299 19.12 -27.84 -34.50
C MET A 299 17.90 -26.92 -34.51
N THR A 300 16.69 -27.47 -34.32
CA THR A 300 15.43 -26.72 -34.23
C THR A 300 14.82 -26.79 -32.84
N ASP A 301 15.56 -27.19 -31.80
CA ASP A 301 15.05 -27.11 -30.42
C ASP A 301 14.72 -25.65 -30.07
N PRO A 302 13.67 -25.39 -29.28
CA PRO A 302 13.32 -24.02 -28.94
C PRO A 302 14.42 -23.37 -28.11
N ILE A 303 14.59 -22.06 -28.25
CA ILE A 303 15.46 -21.29 -27.37
C ILE A 303 14.86 -21.25 -25.96
N VAL A 304 15.65 -21.70 -24.99
CA VAL A 304 15.31 -21.74 -23.57
C VAL A 304 16.00 -20.58 -22.86
N ARG A 305 15.18 -19.64 -22.41
CA ARG A 305 15.53 -18.44 -21.67
C ARG A 305 14.33 -18.04 -20.82
N ASP A 306 14.53 -17.16 -19.86
CA ASP A 306 13.42 -16.46 -19.24
C ASP A 306 12.72 -15.63 -20.32
N VAL A 307 11.39 -15.81 -20.40
CA VAL A 307 10.56 -15.21 -21.44
C VAL A 307 9.96 -13.90 -20.95
N ASP A 308 10.08 -13.61 -19.66
CA ASP A 308 9.56 -12.40 -19.04
C ASP A 308 10.70 -11.47 -18.63
N ILE A 309 10.60 -10.18 -18.99
CA ILE A 309 11.44 -9.15 -18.36
C ILE A 309 11.13 -9.11 -16.87
N VAL A 310 12.03 -9.59 -16.00
CA VAL A 310 11.79 -9.59 -14.55
C VAL A 310 11.65 -8.16 -14.03
N ALA A 311 10.51 -7.85 -13.41
CA ALA A 311 10.24 -6.55 -12.79
C ALA A 311 10.03 -6.68 -11.27
N GLY A 312 10.42 -5.64 -10.52
CA GLY A 312 10.22 -5.58 -9.07
C GLY A 312 9.74 -4.21 -8.62
N THR A 313 8.93 -4.15 -7.57
CA THR A 313 8.38 -2.89 -7.03
C THR A 313 9.03 -2.49 -5.71
N ARG A 314 9.20 -1.17 -5.49
CA ARG A 314 9.68 -0.60 -4.22
C ARG A 314 9.00 0.73 -3.91
N SER A 315 8.59 0.92 -2.65
CA SER A 315 8.14 2.21 -2.13
C SER A 315 9.32 3.05 -1.65
N VAL A 316 9.35 4.32 -2.03
CA VAL A 316 10.40 5.29 -1.70
C VAL A 316 9.76 6.57 -1.16
N ALA A 317 10.32 7.11 -0.08
CA ALA A 317 9.91 8.43 0.43
C ALA A 317 10.43 9.53 -0.52
N ILE A 318 9.52 10.33 -1.06
CA ILE A 318 9.83 11.47 -1.95
C ILE A 318 9.77 12.82 -1.21
N SER A 319 9.24 12.82 0.02
CA SER A 319 9.32 13.93 0.97
C SER A 319 9.60 13.36 2.36
N PRO A 320 10.47 13.99 3.16
CA PRO A 320 10.71 13.55 4.53
C PRO A 320 9.47 13.74 5.40
N ALA A 321 9.38 12.95 6.46
CA ALA A 321 8.50 13.26 7.58
C ALA A 321 9.08 14.44 8.37
N THR A 322 8.23 15.34 8.83
CA THR A 322 8.64 16.55 9.56
C THR A 322 7.71 16.81 10.73
N THR A 323 8.26 17.33 11.82
CA THR A 323 7.48 17.78 12.97
C THR A 323 7.68 19.28 13.15
N GLU A 324 6.59 20.03 13.23
CA GLU A 324 6.61 21.49 13.37
C GLU A 324 5.65 21.96 14.45
N ALA A 325 5.96 23.09 15.10
CA ALA A 325 5.01 23.73 16.00
C ALA A 325 3.87 24.40 15.21
N ALA A 326 2.64 24.22 15.67
CA ALA A 326 1.53 25.07 15.28
C ALA A 326 1.70 26.46 15.93
N VAL A 327 1.53 27.52 15.15
CA VAL A 327 1.68 28.91 15.60
C VAL A 327 0.34 29.62 15.78
N SER A 328 -0.66 29.31 14.95
CA SER A 328 -2.00 29.88 15.09
C SER A 328 -3.08 28.97 14.50
N ALA A 329 -4.30 29.17 14.96
CA ALA A 329 -5.52 28.58 14.41
C ALA A 329 -6.62 29.64 14.48
N ASP A 330 -7.36 29.84 13.39
CA ASP A 330 -8.42 30.86 13.27
C ASP A 330 -7.98 32.27 13.74
N GLY A 331 -6.70 32.62 13.49
CA GLY A 331 -6.11 33.89 13.91
C GLY A 331 -5.81 34.01 15.41
N LYS A 332 -6.02 32.95 16.21
CA LYS A 332 -5.71 32.91 17.64
C LYS A 332 -4.35 32.29 17.91
N SER A 333 -3.66 32.78 18.94
CA SER A 333 -2.49 32.12 19.51
C SER A 333 -2.89 30.79 20.15
N ILE A 334 -2.12 29.74 19.90
CA ILE A 334 -2.37 28.40 20.45
C ILE A 334 -1.57 28.22 21.75
N THR A 335 -2.22 27.78 22.82
CA THR A 335 -1.58 27.26 24.02
C THR A 335 -2.01 25.81 24.22
N ALA A 336 -1.04 24.90 24.24
CA ALA A 336 -1.31 23.49 24.42
C ALA A 336 -1.03 23.10 25.88
N ILE A 337 -1.94 22.38 26.53
CA ILE A 337 -1.82 21.96 27.94
C ILE A 337 -2.08 20.47 28.03
N SER A 338 -1.14 19.72 28.59
CA SER A 338 -1.24 18.26 28.76
C SER A 338 -1.27 17.89 30.24
N SER A 339 -2.13 16.93 30.60
CA SER A 339 -2.19 16.40 31.97
C SER A 339 -0.92 15.63 32.37
N ALA A 340 -0.07 15.27 31.39
CA ALA A 340 1.22 14.65 31.65
C ALA A 340 2.25 15.64 32.24
N THR A 341 2.07 16.94 32.01
CA THR A 341 3.00 17.99 32.44
C THR A 341 2.35 19.03 33.36
N THR A 342 1.03 19.16 33.31
CA THR A 342 0.25 20.07 34.15
C THR A 342 -0.67 19.25 35.05
N ALA A 343 -0.41 19.25 36.35
CA ALA A 343 -1.30 18.64 37.33
C ALA A 343 -2.70 19.29 37.27
N GLY A 344 -3.76 18.53 37.55
CA GLY A 344 -5.12 19.03 37.39
C GLY A 344 -5.47 20.23 38.30
N SER A 345 -4.86 20.34 39.49
CA SER A 345 -4.97 21.54 40.34
C SER A 345 -4.37 22.81 39.70
N GLY A 346 -3.41 22.64 38.79
CA GLY A 346 -2.80 23.73 38.03
C GLY A 346 -3.56 24.11 36.75
N LEU A 347 -4.55 23.31 36.32
CA LEU A 347 -5.30 23.55 35.08
C LEU A 347 -5.95 24.95 35.05
N PRO A 348 -6.68 25.42 36.10
CA PRO A 348 -7.31 26.73 36.05
C PRO A 348 -6.31 27.86 35.82
N THR A 349 -5.15 27.81 36.48
CA THR A 349 -4.07 28.79 36.31
C THR A 349 -3.48 28.72 34.90
N ALA A 350 -3.24 27.52 34.37
CA ALA A 350 -2.70 27.36 33.02
C ALA A 350 -3.66 27.87 31.93
N VAL A 351 -4.96 27.60 32.06
CA VAL A 351 -6.01 28.14 31.16
C VAL A 351 -6.10 29.66 31.26
N ALA A 352 -6.03 30.23 32.47
CA ALA A 352 -6.04 31.67 32.67
C ALA A 352 -4.79 32.33 32.05
N ASN A 353 -3.62 31.73 32.23
CA ASN A 353 -2.34 32.26 31.72
C ASN A 353 -2.25 32.25 30.18
N ALA A 354 -3.03 31.42 29.48
CA ALA A 354 -3.13 31.47 28.03
C ALA A 354 -3.73 32.81 27.52
N GLY A 355 -4.44 33.55 28.39
CA GLY A 355 -4.93 34.89 28.12
C GLY A 355 -6.22 34.95 27.31
N ALA A 356 -6.80 36.16 27.21
CA ALA A 356 -7.99 36.43 26.41
C ALA A 356 -7.75 36.21 24.92
N ASN A 357 -8.81 35.89 24.16
CA ASN A 357 -8.76 35.64 22.71
C ASN A 357 -7.80 34.53 22.26
N SER A 358 -7.39 33.62 23.16
CA SER A 358 -6.51 32.50 22.84
C SER A 358 -7.29 31.23 22.46
N LEU A 359 -6.62 30.31 21.76
CA LEU A 359 -7.05 28.92 21.63
C LEU A 359 -6.23 28.06 22.59
N VAL A 360 -6.90 27.39 23.51
CA VAL A 360 -6.31 26.45 24.46
C VAL A 360 -6.67 25.03 24.03
N VAL A 361 -5.67 24.24 23.69
CA VAL A 361 -5.82 22.83 23.33
C VAL A 361 -5.43 21.97 24.53
N LEU A 362 -6.37 21.18 25.02
CA LEU A 362 -6.15 20.27 26.15
C LEU A 362 -5.87 18.84 25.65
N GLN A 363 -5.04 18.11 26.40
CA GLN A 363 -4.82 16.68 26.20
C GLN A 363 -4.79 15.93 27.54
N GLY A 364 -5.45 14.78 27.58
CA GLY A 364 -5.42 13.88 28.73
C GLY A 364 -6.48 14.21 29.80
N THR A 365 -6.31 13.70 31.01
CA THR A 365 -7.30 13.79 32.10
C THR A 365 -6.80 14.66 33.24
N PHE A 366 -7.49 15.76 33.51
CA PHE A 366 -7.20 16.70 34.58
C PHE A 366 -8.13 16.49 35.77
N ASN A 367 -7.60 15.93 36.86
CA ASN A 367 -8.33 15.77 38.13
C ASN A 367 -8.21 17.04 38.97
N THR A 368 -9.31 17.72 39.29
CA THR A 368 -9.27 19.03 39.97
C THR A 368 -10.45 19.26 40.91
N THR A 369 -10.25 20.09 41.93
CA THR A 369 -11.33 20.61 42.80
C THR A 369 -11.67 22.07 42.48
N ALA A 370 -10.81 22.74 41.72
CA ALA A 370 -10.93 24.16 41.40
C ALA A 370 -11.68 24.37 40.08
N THR A 371 -12.44 25.46 40.00
CA THR A 371 -13.18 25.83 38.80
C THR A 371 -12.24 26.33 37.71
N THR A 372 -12.30 25.73 36.53
CA THR A 372 -11.60 26.21 35.34
C THR A 372 -12.41 27.33 34.70
N THR A 373 -11.95 28.58 34.84
CA THR A 373 -12.65 29.76 34.31
C THR A 373 -11.99 30.21 33.01
N LEU A 374 -12.77 30.24 31.92
CA LEU A 374 -12.31 30.75 30.63
C LEU A 374 -12.17 32.27 30.65
N GLN A 375 -11.31 32.80 29.77
CA GLN A 375 -11.15 34.24 29.54
C GLN A 375 -12.03 34.73 28.39
N THR A 376 -12.24 36.05 28.30
CA THR A 376 -13.00 36.67 27.20
C THR A 376 -12.44 36.25 25.84
N GLY A 377 -13.29 35.77 24.93
CA GLY A 377 -12.91 35.34 23.58
C GLY A 377 -12.10 34.03 23.50
N GLN A 378 -11.82 33.39 24.63
CA GLN A 378 -11.00 32.18 24.69
C GLN A 378 -11.76 30.95 24.20
N THR A 379 -11.10 30.12 23.41
CA THR A 379 -11.61 28.79 23.01
C THR A 379 -10.83 27.72 23.76
N VAL A 380 -11.51 26.78 24.41
CA VAL A 380 -10.91 25.58 25.00
C VAL A 380 -11.41 24.36 24.22
N MET A 381 -10.48 23.55 23.70
CA MET A 381 -10.79 22.39 22.87
C MET A 381 -9.99 21.15 23.27
N GLY A 382 -10.63 19.98 23.29
CA GLY A 382 -9.99 18.69 23.63
C GLY A 382 -9.89 17.74 22.44
N ALA A 383 -10.99 17.59 21.70
CA ALA A 383 -11.13 16.72 20.54
C ALA A 383 -11.68 17.48 19.33
N GLY A 384 -11.66 16.84 18.17
CA GLY A 384 -12.17 17.39 16.91
C GLY A 384 -11.06 17.71 15.91
N SER A 385 -11.46 18.28 14.77
CA SER A 385 -10.52 18.72 13.72
C SER A 385 -10.19 20.20 13.91
N LEU A 386 -8.91 20.53 13.90
CA LEU A 386 -8.41 21.90 14.02
C LEU A 386 -7.57 22.27 12.80
N ALA A 387 -7.92 23.35 12.12
CA ALA A 387 -7.07 23.94 11.09
C ALA A 387 -6.00 24.81 11.76
N VAL A 388 -4.73 24.49 11.50
CA VAL A 388 -3.57 25.19 12.08
C VAL A 388 -2.66 25.71 10.98
N THR A 389 -1.98 26.82 11.27
CA THR A 389 -0.81 27.25 10.52
C THR A 389 0.44 26.82 11.29
N THR A 390 1.36 26.11 10.64
CA THR A 390 2.64 25.71 11.24
C THR A 390 3.69 26.82 11.16
N ALA A 391 4.80 26.68 11.87
CA ALA A 391 5.91 27.65 11.85
C ALA A 391 6.47 27.92 10.43
N SER A 392 6.35 26.98 9.49
CA SER A 392 6.73 27.17 8.09
C SER A 392 5.67 27.87 7.23
N GLY A 393 4.53 28.27 7.81
CA GLY A 393 3.42 28.94 7.12
C GLY A 393 2.43 27.98 6.44
N ARG A 394 2.56 26.66 6.66
CA ARG A 394 1.66 25.67 6.04
C ARG A 394 0.34 25.59 6.79
N SER A 395 -0.77 25.57 6.04
CA SER A 395 -2.09 25.27 6.58
C SER A 395 -2.33 23.76 6.60
N VAL A 396 -2.61 23.20 7.77
CA VAL A 396 -2.84 21.77 7.98
C VAL A 396 -4.06 21.57 8.86
N THR A 397 -4.91 20.59 8.56
CA THR A 397 -5.98 20.15 9.47
C THR A 397 -5.50 18.96 10.28
N VAL A 398 -5.62 19.04 11.60
CA VAL A 398 -5.15 18.01 12.54
C VAL A 398 -6.29 17.52 13.41
N SER A 399 -6.29 16.22 13.71
CA SER A 399 -7.19 15.66 14.72
C SER A 399 -6.58 15.82 16.11
N LEU A 400 -7.36 16.32 17.06
CA LEU A 400 -6.94 16.48 18.44
C LEU A 400 -7.12 15.19 19.26
N PRO A 401 -6.26 14.95 20.26
CA PRO A 401 -6.17 13.67 20.98
C PRO A 401 -7.29 13.41 22.00
N GLY A 402 -8.12 14.41 22.32
CA GLY A 402 -9.14 14.32 23.37
C GLY A 402 -8.65 14.76 24.75
N ALA A 403 -9.56 15.35 25.54
CA ALA A 403 -9.27 15.74 26.91
C ALA A 403 -10.49 15.63 27.83
N THR A 404 -10.20 15.34 29.10
CA THR A 404 -11.19 15.21 30.17
C THR A 404 -10.86 16.17 31.32
N ILE A 405 -11.85 16.94 31.78
CA ILE A 405 -11.80 17.64 33.06
C ILE A 405 -12.66 16.85 34.05
N ALA A 406 -12.00 16.21 35.01
CA ALA A 406 -12.63 15.45 36.09
C ALA A 406 -12.62 16.29 37.37
N SER A 407 -13.73 16.98 37.63
CA SER A 407 -13.89 17.84 38.79
C SER A 407 -14.61 17.16 39.95
N THR A 408 -14.27 17.55 41.17
CA THR A 408 -15.04 17.24 42.39
C THR A 408 -15.45 18.50 43.16
N GLY A 409 -15.33 19.67 42.51
CA GLY A 409 -15.72 20.98 43.07
C GLY A 409 -17.16 21.36 42.72
N SER A 410 -17.59 22.56 43.15
CA SER A 410 -18.97 22.98 42.87
C SER A 410 -19.25 23.22 41.39
N ILE A 411 -18.28 23.77 40.66
CA ILE A 411 -18.38 24.06 39.22
C ILE A 411 -17.10 23.58 38.54
N ALA A 412 -17.20 22.75 37.51
CA ALA A 412 -16.01 22.29 36.77
C ALA A 412 -15.50 23.35 35.80
N VAL A 413 -16.37 23.90 34.96
CA VAL A 413 -16.01 24.92 33.96
C VAL A 413 -16.92 26.15 34.07
N LYS A 414 -16.33 27.33 34.09
CA LYS A 414 -17.05 28.62 34.04
C LYS A 414 -16.72 29.36 32.76
N MET A 415 -17.75 29.72 32.00
CA MET A 415 -17.65 30.41 30.71
C MET A 415 -17.49 31.92 30.90
N ALA A 416 -16.88 32.58 29.93
CA ALA A 416 -16.75 34.03 29.83
C ALA A 416 -17.36 34.56 28.51
N THR A 417 -17.45 35.89 28.37
CA THR A 417 -17.96 36.52 27.15
C THR A 417 -17.16 36.09 25.92
N ASN A 418 -17.84 35.74 24.82
CA ASN A 418 -17.29 35.25 23.56
C ASN A 418 -16.43 33.97 23.69
N SER A 419 -16.54 33.25 24.81
CA SER A 419 -15.76 32.03 25.02
C SER A 419 -16.41 30.81 24.34
N THR A 420 -15.58 29.84 23.97
CA THR A 420 -16.03 28.59 23.33
C THR A 420 -15.46 27.38 24.08
N LEU A 421 -16.31 26.40 24.39
CA LEU A 421 -15.91 25.09 24.91
C LEU A 421 -16.28 24.03 23.88
N SER A 422 -15.30 23.27 23.38
CA SER A 422 -15.53 22.32 22.28
C SER A 422 -14.84 20.98 22.45
N GLY A 423 -15.52 19.88 22.11
CA GLY A 423 -14.87 18.56 22.05
C GLY A 423 -14.28 18.08 23.37
N MET A 424 -14.81 18.54 24.50
CA MET A 424 -14.34 18.17 25.84
C MET A 424 -15.21 17.09 26.46
N THR A 425 -14.58 16.23 27.26
CA THR A 425 -15.29 15.43 28.27
C THR A 425 -15.22 16.16 29.61
N ILE A 426 -16.35 16.52 30.19
CA ILE A 426 -16.44 17.17 31.49
C ILE A 426 -17.19 16.23 32.42
N THR A 427 -16.57 15.85 33.54
CA THR A 427 -17.22 15.08 34.60
C THR A 427 -17.09 15.87 35.90
N ASN A 428 -18.19 16.28 36.51
CA ASN A 428 -18.19 16.85 37.85
C ASN A 428 -18.90 15.90 38.82
N THR A 429 -18.18 15.34 39.79
CA THR A 429 -18.74 14.40 40.77
C THR A 429 -18.51 14.92 42.18
N VAL A 430 -19.60 15.31 42.84
CA VAL A 430 -19.57 15.90 44.18
C VAL A 430 -20.21 14.93 45.17
N THR A 431 -19.63 14.79 46.36
CA THR A 431 -20.17 13.96 47.46
C THR A 431 -20.65 14.77 48.66
N SER A 432 -20.35 16.07 48.71
CA SER A 432 -20.82 16.99 49.74
C SER A 432 -22.15 17.66 49.35
N ASN A 433 -22.84 18.25 50.33
CA ASN A 433 -24.09 18.98 50.11
C ASN A 433 -23.85 20.37 49.49
N ILE A 434 -23.27 20.41 48.29
CA ILE A 434 -23.07 21.60 47.47
C ILE A 434 -23.57 21.32 46.05
N LEU A 435 -23.85 22.35 45.26
CA LEU A 435 -24.19 22.21 43.84
C LEU A 435 -23.08 21.47 43.08
N SER A 436 -23.46 20.54 42.20
CA SER A 436 -22.56 19.93 41.20
C SER A 436 -22.92 20.46 39.82
N ALA A 437 -22.15 21.42 39.31
CA ALA A 437 -22.35 21.99 37.97
C ALA A 437 -21.25 21.54 37.00
N GLY A 438 -21.62 20.99 35.85
CA GLY A 438 -20.66 20.65 34.78
C GLY A 438 -20.09 21.91 34.14
N VAL A 439 -20.94 22.69 33.48
CA VAL A 439 -20.56 23.96 32.85
C VAL A 439 -21.50 25.08 33.29
N GLN A 440 -20.95 26.25 33.63
CA GLN A 440 -21.73 27.41 34.05
C GLN A 440 -21.44 28.64 33.18
N ALA A 441 -22.49 29.27 32.66
CA ALA A 441 -22.48 30.60 32.08
C ALA A 441 -23.41 31.51 32.90
N THR A 442 -22.84 32.49 33.61
CA THR A 442 -23.62 33.36 34.51
C THR A 442 -23.13 34.80 34.50
N GLY A 443 -23.97 35.73 34.96
CA GLY A 443 -23.57 37.12 35.22
C GLY A 443 -23.52 38.00 33.96
N GLY A 444 -24.40 37.76 32.99
CA GLY A 444 -24.52 38.60 31.79
C GLY A 444 -23.46 38.32 30.71
N VAL A 445 -22.84 37.13 30.73
CA VAL A 445 -21.85 36.74 29.71
C VAL A 445 -22.50 36.50 28.36
N THR A 446 -21.98 37.12 27.32
CA THR A 446 -22.57 37.04 25.97
C THR A 446 -21.70 36.27 24.99
N GLY A 447 -22.26 35.76 23.89
CA GLY A 447 -21.52 35.11 22.81
C GLY A 447 -20.89 33.76 23.18
N VAL A 448 -21.41 33.09 24.21
CA VAL A 448 -20.88 31.80 24.68
C VAL A 448 -21.26 30.68 23.70
N THR A 449 -20.30 29.84 23.34
CA THR A 449 -20.56 28.61 22.56
C THR A 449 -20.10 27.37 23.34
N ILE A 450 -21.00 26.40 23.50
CA ILE A 450 -20.72 25.10 24.11
C ILE A 450 -21.10 24.06 23.04
N THR A 451 -20.12 23.39 22.44
CA THR A 451 -20.38 22.50 21.30
C THR A 451 -19.66 21.16 21.36
N SER A 452 -20.32 20.09 20.92
CA SER A 452 -19.68 18.78 20.74
C SER A 452 -18.99 18.24 22.00
N ASN A 453 -19.51 18.59 23.19
CA ASN A 453 -18.96 18.15 24.47
C ASN A 453 -19.77 16.98 25.03
N THR A 454 -19.12 16.16 25.86
CA THR A 454 -19.79 15.22 26.78
C THR A 454 -19.70 15.79 28.18
N ILE A 455 -20.82 16.19 28.78
CA ILE A 455 -20.88 16.88 30.07
C ILE A 455 -21.70 16.02 31.03
N THR A 456 -21.09 15.60 32.13
CA THR A 456 -21.73 14.79 33.17
C THR A 456 -21.58 15.47 34.51
N ALA A 457 -22.69 15.77 35.18
CA ALA A 457 -22.73 16.29 36.54
C ALA A 457 -23.40 15.28 37.46
N ILE A 458 -22.73 14.91 38.54
CA ILE A 458 -23.18 13.92 39.51
C ILE A 458 -23.13 14.56 40.89
N ASN A 459 -24.25 14.50 41.62
CA ASN A 459 -24.34 14.91 43.01
C ASN A 459 -24.75 13.74 43.90
N ASN A 460 -23.79 13.34 44.74
CA ASN A 460 -23.89 12.24 45.69
C ASN A 460 -24.06 12.72 47.14
N GLY A 461 -24.21 14.02 47.37
CA GLY A 461 -24.23 14.65 48.70
C GLY A 461 -25.58 15.23 49.12
N GLY A 462 -26.64 15.01 48.33
CA GLY A 462 -27.99 15.50 48.66
C GLY A 462 -28.20 16.97 48.29
N ASN A 463 -27.60 17.42 47.19
CA ASN A 463 -27.91 18.70 46.55
C ASN A 463 -28.13 18.50 45.04
N THR A 464 -28.39 19.58 44.33
CA THR A 464 -28.70 19.59 42.90
C THR A 464 -27.48 19.20 42.06
N ALA A 465 -27.72 18.44 40.98
CA ALA A 465 -26.78 18.22 39.89
C ALA A 465 -27.26 18.96 38.64
N ASP A 466 -26.46 19.89 38.15
CA ASP A 466 -26.72 20.65 36.93
C ASP A 466 -25.68 20.28 35.86
N GLY A 467 -26.14 19.74 34.73
CA GLY A 467 -25.26 19.48 33.58
C GLY A 467 -24.69 20.80 33.04
N VAL A 468 -25.58 21.69 32.59
CA VAL A 468 -25.24 23.05 32.17
C VAL A 468 -26.17 24.06 32.84
N THR A 469 -25.59 25.10 33.44
CA THR A 469 -26.32 26.22 34.05
C THR A 469 -26.10 27.51 33.25
N ILE A 470 -27.20 28.16 32.84
CA ILE A 470 -27.22 29.44 32.12
C ILE A 470 -28.06 30.41 32.92
N THR A 471 -27.48 31.50 33.43
CA THR A 471 -28.23 32.40 34.32
C THR A 471 -27.86 33.88 34.13
N GLY A 472 -28.86 34.75 34.28
CA GLY A 472 -28.67 36.18 34.43
C GLY A 472 -29.03 36.98 33.18
N VAL A 473 -29.63 38.15 33.42
CA VAL A 473 -30.07 39.07 32.37
C VAL A 473 -28.92 39.41 31.43
N GLY A 474 -29.17 39.32 30.13
CA GLY A 474 -28.17 39.57 29.10
C GLY A 474 -27.25 38.39 28.81
N THR A 475 -27.30 37.29 29.57
CA THR A 475 -26.51 36.09 29.24
C THR A 475 -27.04 35.45 27.95
N ASN A 476 -26.18 35.20 26.95
CA ASN A 476 -26.55 34.46 25.75
C ASN A 476 -25.60 33.32 25.37
N VAL A 477 -26.18 32.13 25.12
CA VAL A 477 -25.43 30.88 24.94
C VAL A 477 -25.95 30.09 23.74
N ARG A 478 -25.03 29.53 22.96
CA ARG A 478 -25.32 28.51 21.94
C ARG A 478 -24.83 27.14 22.39
N LEU A 479 -25.76 26.19 22.48
CA LEU A 479 -25.50 24.80 22.84
C LEU A 479 -25.78 23.93 21.62
N THR A 480 -24.74 23.35 21.04
CA THR A 480 -24.86 22.52 19.83
C THR A 480 -24.19 21.16 19.99
N ASP A 481 -24.87 20.09 19.62
CA ASP A 481 -24.29 18.75 19.53
C ASP A 481 -23.63 18.23 20.82
N ASN A 482 -24.11 18.65 21.99
CA ASN A 482 -23.58 18.19 23.28
C ASN A 482 -24.38 16.99 23.80
N THR A 483 -23.70 16.10 24.52
CA THR A 483 -24.33 15.10 25.38
C THR A 483 -24.25 15.59 26.82
N ILE A 484 -25.39 15.86 27.45
CA ILE A 484 -25.46 16.44 28.79
C ILE A 484 -26.26 15.52 29.71
N THR A 485 -25.60 15.06 30.78
CA THR A 485 -26.15 14.13 31.77
C THR A 485 -26.07 14.74 33.16
N ALA A 486 -27.18 14.76 33.88
CA ALA A 486 -27.25 15.13 35.29
C ALA A 486 -27.79 13.98 36.13
N VAL A 487 -27.08 13.66 37.22
CA VAL A 487 -27.46 12.59 38.15
C VAL A 487 -27.43 13.09 39.58
N SER A 488 -28.54 13.00 40.30
CA SER A 488 -28.60 13.30 41.74
C SER A 488 -28.97 12.05 42.55
N LYS A 489 -28.43 11.94 43.77
CA LYS A 489 -28.89 10.93 44.74
C LYS A 489 -30.28 11.26 45.32
N PRO A 490 -30.93 10.28 45.98
CA PRO A 490 -31.43 10.47 47.34
C PRO A 490 -32.07 11.79 47.77
N GLY A 491 -33.16 12.31 47.17
CA GLY A 491 -33.83 13.52 47.71
C GLY A 491 -33.27 14.87 47.22
N SER A 492 -32.81 14.97 45.97
CA SER A 492 -32.40 16.22 45.33
C SER A 492 -32.68 16.27 43.83
N SER A 493 -32.61 17.46 43.22
CA SER A 493 -32.93 17.66 41.79
C SER A 493 -31.76 17.28 40.87
N ALA A 494 -32.06 16.73 39.70
CA ALA A 494 -31.12 16.57 38.59
C ALA A 494 -31.63 17.38 37.40
N ILE A 495 -30.79 18.25 36.83
CA ILE A 495 -31.17 19.14 35.74
C ILE A 495 -30.12 19.07 34.65
N ALA A 496 -30.46 18.56 33.47
CA ALA A 496 -29.51 18.51 32.37
C ALA A 496 -29.18 19.93 31.88
N LEU A 497 -30.21 20.76 31.65
CA LEU A 497 -30.06 22.16 31.28
C LEU A 497 -30.91 23.07 32.19
N GLN A 498 -30.25 23.90 33.00
CA GLN A 498 -30.89 24.95 33.79
C GLN A 498 -30.70 26.30 33.12
N ALA A 499 -31.79 27.01 32.83
CA ALA A 499 -31.76 28.34 32.23
C ALA A 499 -32.65 29.33 33.01
N ASN A 500 -32.11 30.48 33.41
CA ASN A 500 -32.84 31.50 34.15
C ASN A 500 -32.48 32.92 33.70
N GLN A 501 -33.46 33.72 33.28
CA GLN A 501 -33.29 35.11 32.85
C GLN A 501 -32.28 35.27 31.69
N SER A 502 -32.25 34.33 30.75
CA SER A 502 -31.20 34.25 29.73
C SER A 502 -31.75 34.07 28.30
N THR A 503 -30.90 34.24 27.30
CA THR A 503 -31.21 33.88 25.91
C THR A 503 -30.37 32.66 25.50
N PHE A 504 -30.95 31.64 24.88
CA PHE A 504 -30.14 30.52 24.40
C PHE A 504 -30.67 29.85 23.13
N LEU A 505 -29.77 29.16 22.43
CA LEU A 505 -30.07 28.23 21.34
C LEU A 505 -29.64 26.83 21.78
N ALA A 506 -30.52 25.84 21.65
CA ALA A 506 -30.21 24.44 21.91
C ALA A 506 -30.54 23.58 20.68
N SER A 507 -29.53 23.13 19.94
CA SER A 507 -29.72 22.31 18.74
C SER A 507 -28.86 21.06 18.75
N GLY A 508 -29.40 19.92 18.32
CA GLY A 508 -28.63 18.67 18.20
C GLY A 508 -28.15 18.05 19.53
N ASN A 509 -28.61 18.54 20.68
CA ASN A 509 -28.11 18.07 21.97
C ASN A 509 -28.84 16.81 22.43
N THR A 510 -28.15 15.91 23.14
CA THR A 510 -28.73 14.79 23.88
C THR A 510 -28.75 15.13 25.36
N LEU A 511 -29.92 15.11 26.00
CA LEU A 511 -30.14 15.59 27.36
C LEU A 511 -30.71 14.47 28.23
N SER A 512 -30.13 14.24 29.40
CA SER A 512 -30.61 13.25 30.36
C SER A 512 -30.51 13.76 31.80
N ALA A 513 -31.60 13.63 32.54
CA ALA A 513 -31.66 13.95 33.97
C ALA A 513 -32.30 12.80 34.74
N SER A 514 -31.57 12.27 35.73
CA SER A 514 -32.00 11.12 36.52
C SER A 514 -31.71 11.32 38.01
N GLY A 515 -32.64 10.96 38.88
CA GLY A 515 -32.48 11.07 40.32
C GLY A 515 -33.54 10.30 41.11
N ASP A 516 -33.48 10.44 42.44
CA ASP A 516 -34.42 9.91 43.44
C ASP A 516 -35.91 10.00 43.04
N THR A 517 -36.67 8.89 42.97
CA THR A 517 -38.15 8.86 42.89
C THR A 517 -38.85 9.62 44.02
N SER A 518 -38.16 9.92 45.11
CA SER A 518 -38.67 10.65 46.28
C SER A 518 -38.86 12.16 46.04
N TYR A 519 -38.27 12.75 44.99
CA TYR A 519 -38.41 14.18 44.63
C TYR A 519 -38.68 14.35 43.13
N ASN A 520 -39.76 15.06 42.78
CA ASN A 520 -40.27 15.24 41.41
C ASN A 520 -39.42 16.17 40.50
N ALA A 521 -38.10 16.26 40.66
CA ALA A 521 -37.31 17.31 40.04
C ALA A 521 -36.16 16.81 39.14
N ASN A 522 -36.46 15.82 38.30
CA ASN A 522 -35.59 15.39 37.22
C ASN A 522 -35.99 16.12 35.94
N TYR A 523 -35.23 17.15 35.57
CA TYR A 523 -35.57 18.03 34.47
C TYR A 523 -34.57 17.93 33.33
N THR A 524 -35.05 17.53 32.16
CA THR A 524 -34.29 17.62 30.92
C THR A 524 -33.98 19.09 30.63
N ILE A 525 -34.95 19.98 30.81
CA ILE A 525 -34.79 21.44 30.76
C ILE A 525 -35.62 22.09 31.87
N SER A 526 -35.03 23.01 32.62
CA SER A 526 -35.72 23.89 33.58
C SER A 526 -35.51 25.36 33.18
N ALA A 527 -36.60 26.02 32.75
CA ALA A 527 -36.57 27.38 32.19
C ALA A 527 -37.42 28.37 33.01
N LEU A 528 -36.82 29.51 33.38
CA LEU A 528 -37.47 30.66 34.01
C LEU A 528 -37.09 31.96 33.30
N ASN A 529 -38.07 32.72 32.79
CA ASN A 529 -37.88 34.04 32.16
C ASN A 529 -36.82 34.06 31.03
N ASN A 530 -36.80 33.04 30.17
CA ASN A 530 -35.81 32.96 29.08
C ASN A 530 -36.34 33.42 27.72
N THR A 531 -35.42 33.66 26.79
CA THR A 531 -35.70 33.76 25.35
C THR A 531 -35.01 32.61 24.63
N ILE A 532 -35.79 31.63 24.15
CA ILE A 532 -35.26 30.51 23.37
C ILE A 532 -35.25 30.90 21.89
N THR A 533 -34.06 30.85 21.31
CA THR A 533 -33.80 31.30 19.95
C THR A 533 -34.38 30.30 18.93
N ALA A 534 -34.89 30.83 17.81
CA ALA A 534 -35.30 30.02 16.67
C ALA A 534 -34.15 29.13 16.17
N GLY A 535 -34.47 27.91 15.76
CA GLY A 535 -33.49 26.89 15.37
C GLY A 535 -33.06 25.95 16.52
N SER A 536 -33.71 26.03 17.68
CA SER A 536 -33.49 25.09 18.78
C SER A 536 -34.12 23.71 18.48
N THR A 537 -33.55 22.96 17.55
CA THR A 537 -34.14 21.74 16.96
C THR A 537 -33.21 20.54 16.97
N GLY A 538 -33.74 19.34 16.72
CA GLY A 538 -32.94 18.11 16.59
C GLY A 538 -32.35 17.61 17.91
N ASN A 539 -32.91 18.04 19.05
CA ASN A 539 -32.46 17.59 20.37
C ASN A 539 -33.09 16.24 20.72
N VAL A 540 -32.46 15.48 21.61
CA VAL A 540 -32.94 14.20 22.11
C VAL A 540 -33.10 14.28 23.62
N ALA A 541 -34.29 13.99 24.14
CA ALA A 541 -34.53 13.82 25.57
C ALA A 541 -34.46 12.32 25.89
N VAL A 542 -33.51 11.91 26.73
CA VAL A 542 -33.34 10.51 27.13
C VAL A 542 -34.13 10.21 28.40
N GLN A 543 -34.00 11.08 29.42
CA GLN A 543 -34.70 10.97 30.70
C GLN A 543 -34.92 12.37 31.30
N GLY A 544 -36.02 12.50 32.05
CA GLY A 544 -36.42 13.75 32.72
C GLY A 544 -37.68 14.36 32.11
N SER A 545 -38.10 15.48 32.66
CA SER A 545 -39.27 16.24 32.22
C SER A 545 -38.91 17.71 31.90
N CYS A 546 -39.78 18.42 31.19
CA CYS A 546 -39.65 19.87 31.00
C CYS A 546 -40.26 20.61 32.19
N ARG A 547 -39.57 21.65 32.71
CA ARG A 547 -40.13 22.58 33.69
C ARG A 547 -40.12 24.01 33.16
N SER A 548 -41.29 24.65 33.19
CA SER A 548 -41.44 26.09 32.95
C SER A 548 -41.90 26.79 34.22
N LEU A 549 -41.21 27.85 34.61
CA LEU A 549 -41.52 28.64 35.81
C LEU A 549 -42.08 30.05 35.49
N GLY A 550 -42.42 30.30 34.22
CA GLY A 550 -43.02 31.55 33.74
C GLY A 550 -42.06 32.44 32.94
N GLY A 551 -42.63 33.30 32.09
CA GLY A 551 -41.92 34.35 31.33
C GLY A 551 -40.97 33.87 30.23
N THR A 552 -40.92 32.57 29.93
CA THR A 552 -40.09 32.05 28.84
C THR A 552 -40.80 32.17 27.48
N THR A 553 -40.07 32.61 26.46
CA THR A 553 -40.53 32.69 25.06
C THR A 553 -39.73 31.75 24.16
N GLY A 554 -40.35 31.22 23.09
CA GLY A 554 -39.72 30.23 22.22
C GLY A 554 -39.86 28.79 22.74
N LYS A 555 -39.23 27.83 22.05
CA LYS A 555 -39.25 26.39 22.39
C LYS A 555 -37.98 25.68 21.94
N VAL A 556 -37.58 24.65 22.70
CA VAL A 556 -36.63 23.62 22.27
C VAL A 556 -37.41 22.42 21.74
N TYR A 557 -37.15 22.02 20.51
CA TYR A 557 -37.80 20.89 19.84
C TYR A 557 -36.95 19.63 19.91
N PHE A 558 -37.62 18.51 20.23
CA PHE A 558 -37.02 17.19 20.31
C PHE A 558 -37.39 16.32 19.11
N THR A 559 -36.57 15.31 18.83
CA THR A 559 -36.73 14.39 17.69
C THR A 559 -37.95 13.47 17.81
N ASP A 560 -38.49 13.28 19.02
CA ASP A 560 -39.72 12.55 19.28
C ASP A 560 -41.00 13.38 19.06
N GLY A 561 -40.85 14.64 18.62
CA GLY A 561 -41.95 15.57 18.38
C GLY A 561 -42.38 16.38 19.61
N THR A 562 -41.80 16.12 20.79
CA THR A 562 -42.07 16.91 21.99
C THR A 562 -41.30 18.24 21.98
N SER A 563 -41.66 19.16 22.89
CA SER A 563 -40.97 20.43 23.04
C SER A 563 -40.94 20.90 24.49
N CYS A 564 -39.83 21.49 24.94
CA CYS A 564 -39.77 22.24 26.19
C CYS A 564 -39.88 23.74 25.89
N PRO A 565 -40.65 24.50 26.69
CA PRO A 565 -40.58 25.96 26.67
C PRO A 565 -39.25 26.48 27.19
#